data_AF-A0A495XS65-F1
#
_entry.id   AF-A0A495XS65-F1
#
_cell.length_a   1.000
_cell.length_b   1.000
_cell.length_c   1.000
_cell.angle_alpha   90.00
_cell.angle_beta   90.00
_cell.angle_gamma   90.00
#
_symmetry.space_group_name_H-M   'P 1'
#
loop_
_entity.id
_entity.type
_entity.pdbx_description
1 polymer ?
#
loop_
_entity_poly.entity_id
_entity_poly.type
_entity_poly.pdbx_seq_one_letter_code
_entity_poly.pdbx_strand_id
1 'polypeptide(L)'
;MKHLDEYRDPVLARRLLTELRATATRPWALMEVCGGQTHTIVRQGIDELLPAGIRMVHGPGCPVCVTPLETVDKAIAIASRPGVVFTSYGDMLRVPGTTGDLVGVKARGGDVRVVYTPLDAVRIAREHPDREVVFFAVGFETTAPANAMAVLEAARTGVRNFSALVSHVLVPPAITAILDAPDNEVQGFLAAGHVCAVMGWTQYEPIAARYRVPIVVTGFEPLDLLEGILLAVRQLEDGRAEVENQYARAVRRSGNTAAQDAIGRVFRIIDRTWRGVGPIPASGLALAEEFAEFDAESRFAVGEVTAREAPECIAGDILRGTKLPTDCTAYGRACTPRNPLGAPMVSSEGTCAAFHNAGRGLEM
;
A
#
# COMPACT_ATOMS: atom_id res chain seq x y z
N MET A 1 -22.08 -12.10 -4.98
CA MET A 1 -21.67 -12.33 -3.57
C MET A 1 -22.92 -12.26 -2.71
N LYS A 2 -23.29 -13.34 -2.03
CA LYS A 2 -24.23 -13.25 -0.89
C LYS A 2 -23.56 -12.35 0.17
N HIS A 3 -24.33 -11.50 0.86
CA HIS A 3 -23.94 -10.65 2.00
C HIS A 3 -23.40 -9.22 1.75
N LEU A 4 -23.25 -8.71 0.51
CA LEU A 4 -22.80 -7.31 0.29
C LEU A 4 -23.74 -6.25 0.89
N ASP A 5 -25.05 -6.50 0.82
CA ASP A 5 -26.06 -5.55 1.30
C ASP A 5 -26.09 -5.46 2.84
N GLU A 6 -25.77 -6.57 3.52
CA GLU A 6 -25.77 -6.64 4.99
C GLU A 6 -24.63 -5.79 5.59
N TYR A 7 -23.46 -5.77 4.96
CA TYR A 7 -22.30 -4.96 5.40
C TYR A 7 -22.36 -3.48 4.98
N ARG A 8 -23.48 -3.08 4.37
CA ARG A 8 -23.79 -1.69 3.97
C ARG A 8 -25.12 -1.21 4.54
N ASP A 9 -25.68 -1.91 5.53
CA ASP A 9 -26.95 -1.56 6.12
C ASP A 9 -26.87 -0.21 6.87
N PRO A 10 -27.61 0.83 6.42
CA PRO A 10 -27.59 2.14 7.05
C PRO A 10 -28.20 2.16 8.46
N VAL A 11 -29.07 1.20 8.80
CA VAL A 11 -29.62 1.05 10.16
C VAL A 11 -28.53 0.58 11.11
N LEU A 12 -27.74 -0.41 10.72
CA LEU A 12 -26.62 -0.90 11.51
C LEU A 12 -25.52 0.16 11.65
N ALA A 13 -25.21 0.89 10.57
CA ALA A 13 -24.23 1.98 10.61
C ALA A 13 -24.64 3.07 11.64
N ARG A 14 -25.92 3.45 11.66
CA ARG A 14 -26.44 4.42 12.65
C ARG A 14 -26.34 3.90 14.08
N ARG A 15 -26.55 2.60 14.30
CA ARG A 15 -26.40 1.97 15.63
C ARG A 15 -24.95 2.02 16.10
N LEU A 16 -24.00 1.61 15.25
CA LEU A 16 -22.57 1.69 15.56
C LEU A 16 -22.12 3.12 15.85
N LEU A 17 -22.58 4.10 15.08
CA LEU A 17 -22.29 5.52 15.34
C LEU A 17 -22.89 6.02 16.67
N THR A 18 -24.07 5.52 17.05
CA THR A 18 -24.69 5.84 18.35
C THR A 18 -23.88 5.26 19.50
N GLU A 19 -23.40 4.03 19.33
CA GLU A 19 -22.56 3.34 20.30
C GLU A 19 -21.17 4.00 20.43
N LEU A 20 -20.56 4.40 19.31
CA LEU A 20 -19.34 5.20 19.27
C LEU A 20 -19.52 6.51 20.05
N ARG A 21 -20.64 7.22 19.86
CA ARG A 21 -20.97 8.46 20.59
C ARG A 21 -21.09 8.24 22.10
N ALA A 22 -21.64 7.10 22.51
CA ALA A 22 -21.78 6.76 23.92
C ALA A 22 -20.46 6.30 24.54
N THR A 23 -19.55 5.74 23.74
CA THR A 23 -18.28 5.17 24.19
C THR A 23 -17.17 6.21 24.27
N ALA A 24 -17.02 7.05 23.24
CA ALA A 24 -15.92 7.99 23.14
C ALA A 24 -16.08 9.16 24.11
N THR A 25 -15.23 9.23 25.13
CA THR A 25 -15.27 10.29 26.15
C THR A 25 -14.33 11.45 25.83
N ARG A 26 -13.38 11.23 24.91
CA ARG A 26 -12.37 12.21 24.48
C ARG A 26 -11.95 12.01 23.01
N PRO A 27 -11.25 12.98 22.40
CA PRO A 27 -10.68 12.81 21.07
C PRO A 27 -9.66 11.67 21.02
N TRP A 28 -9.66 10.93 19.91
CA TRP A 28 -8.71 9.86 19.63
C TRP A 28 -8.20 9.94 18.19
N ALA A 29 -6.94 9.56 18.00
CA ALA A 29 -6.32 9.49 16.69
C ALA A 29 -6.14 8.04 16.25
N LEU A 30 -6.87 7.63 15.22
CA LEU A 30 -6.78 6.29 14.67
C LEU A 30 -6.18 6.35 13.27
N MET A 31 -5.23 5.47 12.97
CA MET A 31 -4.66 5.35 11.63
C MET A 31 -5.08 4.04 10.97
N GLU A 32 -5.55 4.10 9.73
CA GLU A 32 -5.55 2.90 8.89
C GLU A 32 -4.28 2.85 8.02
N VAL A 33 -3.82 1.63 7.74
CA VAL A 33 -2.65 1.39 6.89
C VAL A 33 -3.06 0.53 5.70
N CYS A 34 -4.14 0.93 5.03
CA CYS A 34 -4.65 0.27 3.83
C CYS A 34 -5.44 1.22 2.93
N GLY A 35 -4.96 1.46 1.71
CA GLY A 35 -5.58 2.39 0.78
C GLY A 35 -7.00 1.99 0.35
N GLY A 36 -7.35 0.70 0.41
CA GLY A 36 -8.74 0.25 0.27
C GLY A 36 -9.64 0.72 1.43
N GLN A 37 -9.12 0.76 2.65
CA GLN A 37 -9.79 1.31 3.82
C GLN A 37 -9.86 2.84 3.72
N THR A 38 -8.76 3.52 3.34
CA THR A 38 -8.75 4.96 3.01
C THR A 38 -9.87 5.30 2.04
N HIS A 39 -9.96 4.56 0.93
CA HIS A 39 -10.94 4.77 -0.11
C HIS A 39 -12.37 4.70 0.43
N THR A 40 -12.71 3.65 1.20
CA THR A 40 -14.05 3.52 1.77
C THR A 40 -14.34 4.60 2.81
N ILE A 41 -13.41 4.88 3.72
CA ILE A 41 -13.59 5.89 4.78
C ILE A 41 -13.93 7.25 4.17
N VAL A 42 -13.10 7.71 3.24
CA VAL A 42 -13.25 9.02 2.59
C VAL A 42 -14.49 9.06 1.72
N ARG A 43 -14.71 8.04 0.89
CA ARG A 43 -15.86 8.00 -0.04
C ARG A 43 -17.20 7.98 0.68
N GLN A 44 -17.27 7.33 1.84
CA GLN A 44 -18.50 7.19 2.61
C GLN A 44 -18.66 8.27 3.69
N GLY A 45 -17.68 9.19 3.81
CA GLY A 45 -17.69 10.23 4.84
C GLY A 45 -17.62 9.69 6.26
N ILE A 46 -17.05 8.50 6.47
CA ILE A 46 -17.01 7.88 7.81
C ILE A 46 -16.25 8.78 8.78
N ASP A 47 -15.10 9.30 8.36
CA ASP A 47 -14.24 10.21 9.11
C ASP A 47 -14.92 11.54 9.49
N GLU A 48 -15.84 12.04 8.66
CA GLU A 48 -16.62 13.26 8.94
C GLU A 48 -17.78 13.00 9.95
N LEU A 49 -18.14 11.74 10.17
CA LEU A 49 -19.25 11.33 11.04
C LEU A 49 -18.81 10.91 12.44
N LEU A 50 -17.49 10.76 12.68
CA LEU A 50 -16.97 10.27 13.95
C LEU A 50 -17.19 11.29 15.09
N PRO A 51 -17.58 10.82 16.29
CA PRO A 51 -17.90 11.72 17.40
C PRO A 51 -16.67 12.14 18.20
N ALA A 52 -16.88 13.03 19.18
CA ALA A 52 -15.90 13.40 20.20
C ALA A 52 -14.55 13.92 19.66
N GLY A 53 -14.49 14.38 18.41
CA GLY A 53 -13.24 14.79 17.77
C GLY A 53 -12.30 13.64 17.43
N ILE A 54 -12.81 12.40 17.33
CA ILE A 54 -12.04 11.29 16.79
C ILE A 54 -11.65 11.62 15.35
N ARG A 55 -10.37 11.45 15.05
CA ARG A 55 -9.81 11.68 13.71
C ARG A 55 -9.31 10.38 13.11
N MET A 56 -9.58 10.21 11.82
CA MET A 56 -8.93 9.18 11.00
C MET A 56 -7.70 9.77 10.33
N VAL A 57 -6.59 9.08 10.49
CA VAL A 57 -5.32 9.35 9.83
C VAL A 57 -5.13 8.32 8.72
N HIS A 58 -4.83 8.79 7.52
CA HIS A 58 -4.65 7.94 6.35
C HIS A 58 -3.16 7.66 6.13
N GLY A 59 -2.71 6.55 6.70
CA GLY A 59 -1.31 6.18 6.78
C GLY A 59 -0.69 5.76 5.44
N PRO A 60 0.53 5.19 5.45
CA PRO A 60 1.23 4.71 4.27
C PRO A 60 0.65 3.37 3.77
N GLY A 61 -0.66 3.29 3.55
CA GLY A 61 -1.42 2.08 3.23
C GLY A 61 -1.57 1.76 1.74
N CYS A 62 -0.91 2.49 0.86
CA CYS A 62 -0.98 2.31 -0.59
C CYS A 62 0.42 1.95 -1.12
N PRO A 63 0.68 0.70 -1.56
CA PRO A 63 2.03 0.28 -1.93
C PRO A 63 2.58 1.02 -3.15
N VAL A 64 1.69 1.38 -4.09
CA VAL A 64 1.99 2.25 -5.23
C VAL A 64 2.49 3.63 -4.76
N CYS A 65 1.85 4.17 -3.72
CA CYS A 65 2.11 5.50 -3.21
C CYS A 65 3.47 5.60 -2.49
N VAL A 66 3.87 4.51 -1.83
CA VAL A 66 5.12 4.42 -1.06
C VAL A 66 6.27 3.80 -1.84
N THR A 67 6.06 3.44 -3.11
CA THR A 67 7.11 2.92 -4.00
C THR A 67 8.21 3.97 -4.14
N PRO A 68 9.48 3.65 -3.82
CA PRO A 68 10.60 4.59 -3.91
C PRO A 68 10.68 5.24 -5.28
N LEU A 69 10.92 6.55 -5.29
CA LEU A 69 11.05 7.30 -6.54
C LEU A 69 12.21 6.76 -7.38
N GLU A 70 13.30 6.36 -6.74
CA GLU A 70 14.44 5.70 -7.36
C GLU A 70 14.03 4.42 -8.08
N THR A 71 13.08 3.66 -7.52
CA THR A 71 12.61 2.42 -8.17
C THR A 71 11.70 2.71 -9.36
N VAL A 72 10.92 3.79 -9.31
CA VAL A 72 10.16 4.28 -10.48
C VAL A 72 11.12 4.73 -11.59
N ASP A 73 12.19 5.45 -11.26
CA ASP A 73 13.18 5.88 -12.24
C ASP A 73 13.98 4.70 -12.82
N LYS A 74 14.31 3.68 -12.01
CA LYS A 74 14.84 2.39 -12.47
C LYS A 74 13.88 1.73 -13.47
N ALA A 75 12.58 1.69 -13.16
CA ALA A 75 11.56 1.14 -14.06
C ALA A 75 11.52 1.89 -15.40
N ILE A 76 11.53 3.22 -15.37
CA ILE A 76 11.56 4.07 -16.57
C ILE A 76 12.82 3.82 -17.39
N ALA A 77 13.99 3.73 -16.74
CA ALA A 77 15.26 3.46 -17.40
C ALA A 77 15.29 2.09 -18.08
N ILE A 78 14.78 1.04 -17.42
CA ILE A 78 14.66 -0.30 -17.99
C ILE A 78 13.66 -0.30 -19.16
N ALA A 79 12.46 0.25 -18.96
CA ALA A 79 11.40 0.28 -19.96
C ALA A 79 11.77 1.05 -21.24
N SER A 80 12.73 1.98 -21.14
CA SER A 80 13.22 2.76 -22.28
C SER A 80 14.27 2.03 -23.12
N ARG A 81 14.74 0.84 -22.70
CA ARG A 81 15.75 0.09 -23.46
C ARG A 81 15.16 -0.64 -24.67
N PRO A 82 15.83 -0.62 -25.83
CA PRO A 82 15.46 -1.47 -26.95
C PRO A 82 15.48 -2.95 -26.56
N GLY A 83 14.58 -3.75 -27.13
CA GLY A 83 14.50 -5.19 -26.85
C GLY A 83 13.77 -5.56 -25.56
N VAL A 84 13.40 -4.58 -24.72
CA VAL A 84 12.62 -4.82 -23.48
C VAL A 84 11.12 -4.81 -23.76
N VAL A 85 10.38 -5.69 -23.08
CA VAL A 85 8.94 -5.60 -22.84
C VAL A 85 8.75 -5.38 -21.35
N PHE A 86 8.32 -4.18 -20.96
CA PHE A 86 8.12 -3.83 -19.56
C PHE A 86 6.67 -4.02 -19.17
N THR A 87 6.43 -4.78 -18.12
CA THR A 87 5.09 -5.15 -17.65
C THR A 87 4.87 -4.64 -16.23
N SER A 88 3.66 -4.15 -15.95
CA SER A 88 3.32 -3.59 -14.65
C SER A 88 1.81 -3.61 -14.43
N TYR A 89 1.37 -3.46 -13.18
CA TYR A 89 -0.01 -3.09 -12.88
C TYR A 89 -0.34 -1.71 -13.44
N GLY A 90 -1.63 -1.49 -13.78
CA GLY A 90 -2.06 -0.32 -14.55
C GLY A 90 -1.94 1.02 -13.81
N ASP A 91 -2.07 1.02 -12.49
CA ASP A 91 -1.90 2.18 -11.62
C ASP A 91 -0.46 2.72 -11.63
N MET A 92 0.53 1.82 -11.60
CA MET A 92 1.95 2.15 -11.63
C MET A 92 2.38 2.86 -12.91
N LEU A 93 1.64 2.71 -14.02
CA LEU A 93 2.04 3.29 -15.31
C LEU A 93 2.10 4.83 -15.27
N ARG A 94 1.23 5.46 -14.48
CA ARG A 94 1.14 6.93 -14.35
C ARG A 94 1.85 7.48 -13.13
N VAL A 95 2.57 6.65 -12.37
CA VAL A 95 3.30 7.12 -11.20
C VAL A 95 4.47 7.98 -11.68
N PRO A 96 4.55 9.26 -11.27
CA PRO A 96 5.63 10.13 -11.71
C PRO A 96 6.95 9.73 -11.05
N GLY A 97 7.95 9.52 -11.92
CA GLY A 97 9.38 9.53 -11.61
C GLY A 97 9.96 10.96 -11.66
N THR A 98 11.28 11.09 -11.67
CA THR A 98 11.97 12.40 -11.69
C THR A 98 11.75 13.16 -13.01
N THR A 99 11.75 12.46 -14.15
CA THR A 99 11.68 13.09 -15.48
C THR A 99 10.55 12.55 -16.37
N GLY A 100 9.60 11.81 -15.80
CA GLY A 100 8.47 11.25 -16.54
C GLY A 100 7.85 10.04 -15.86
N ASP A 101 7.05 9.29 -16.60
CA ASP A 101 6.38 8.06 -16.15
C ASP A 101 6.43 6.98 -17.25
N LEU A 102 5.89 5.79 -16.96
CA LEU A 102 5.88 4.67 -17.90
C LEU A 102 4.89 4.89 -19.06
N VAL A 103 3.83 5.69 -18.88
CA VAL A 103 2.96 6.12 -19.98
C VAL A 103 3.76 6.96 -20.99
N GLY A 104 4.61 7.86 -20.53
CA GLY A 104 5.50 8.65 -21.36
C GLY A 104 6.51 7.79 -22.11
N VAL A 105 7.06 6.76 -21.47
CA VAL A 105 7.93 5.77 -22.16
C VAL A 105 7.17 5.09 -23.29
N LYS A 106 5.94 4.63 -23.03
CA LYS A 106 5.06 4.03 -24.05
C LYS A 106 4.80 4.98 -25.22
N ALA A 107 4.48 6.24 -24.93
CA ALA A 107 4.23 7.26 -25.95
C ALA A 107 5.45 7.53 -26.84
N ARG A 108 6.67 7.33 -26.32
CA ARG A 108 7.94 7.44 -27.08
C ARG A 108 8.34 6.15 -27.81
N GLY A 109 7.48 5.13 -27.82
CA GLY A 109 7.70 3.87 -28.55
C GLY A 109 8.28 2.72 -27.73
N GLY A 110 8.45 2.87 -26.40
CA GLY A 110 8.80 1.75 -25.53
C GLY A 110 7.64 0.74 -25.41
N ASP A 111 7.95 -0.55 -25.31
CA ASP A 111 6.93 -1.60 -25.15
C ASP A 111 6.55 -1.75 -23.68
N VAL A 112 5.55 -0.97 -23.25
CA VAL A 112 4.99 -1.02 -21.90
C VAL A 112 3.57 -1.62 -21.92
N ARG A 113 3.40 -2.74 -21.21
CA ARG A 113 2.16 -3.51 -21.16
C ARG A 113 1.58 -3.56 -19.75
N VAL A 114 0.26 -3.46 -19.66
CA VAL A 114 -0.45 -3.68 -18.40
C VAL A 114 -0.68 -5.17 -18.23
N VAL A 115 -0.40 -5.70 -17.05
CA VAL A 115 -0.73 -7.06 -16.64
C VAL A 115 -1.63 -7.05 -15.41
N TYR A 116 -2.52 -8.04 -15.31
CA TYR A 116 -3.39 -8.21 -14.14
C TYR A 116 -2.83 -9.25 -13.18
N THR A 117 -2.02 -10.19 -13.68
CA THR A 117 -1.33 -11.18 -12.86
C THR A 117 0.17 -11.18 -13.18
N PRO A 118 1.05 -11.44 -12.20
CA PRO A 118 2.48 -11.61 -12.44
C PRO A 118 2.79 -12.77 -13.42
N LEU A 119 1.94 -13.79 -13.46
CA LEU A 119 2.07 -14.93 -14.37
C LEU A 119 1.86 -14.53 -15.84
N ASP A 120 1.13 -13.45 -16.13
CA ASP A 120 1.03 -12.93 -17.49
C ASP A 120 2.39 -12.43 -18.01
N ALA A 121 3.23 -11.86 -17.15
CA ALA A 121 4.58 -11.45 -17.54
C ALA A 121 5.46 -12.68 -17.88
N VAL A 122 5.33 -13.77 -17.14
CA VAL A 122 6.02 -15.04 -17.45
C VAL A 122 5.53 -15.63 -18.77
N ARG A 123 4.22 -15.55 -19.04
CA ARG A 123 3.63 -15.97 -20.33
C ARG A 123 4.15 -15.12 -21.48
N ILE A 124 4.17 -13.79 -21.34
CA ILE A 124 4.72 -12.86 -22.33
C ILE A 124 6.20 -13.20 -22.60
N ALA A 125 6.98 -13.53 -21.56
CA ALA A 125 8.37 -13.95 -21.72
C ALA A 125 8.53 -15.22 -22.58
N ARG A 126 7.64 -16.21 -22.41
CA ARG A 126 7.62 -17.41 -23.26
C ARG A 126 7.23 -17.13 -24.71
N GLU A 127 6.29 -16.20 -24.91
CA GLU A 127 5.79 -15.80 -26.24
C GLU A 127 6.80 -14.95 -27.01
N HIS A 128 7.76 -14.31 -26.32
CA HIS A 128 8.78 -13.43 -26.90
C HIS A 128 10.21 -13.82 -26.47
N PRO A 129 10.73 -14.98 -26.91
CA PRO A 129 12.04 -15.49 -26.48
C PRO A 129 13.22 -14.62 -26.93
N ASP A 130 13.01 -13.74 -27.92
CA ASP A 130 13.98 -12.78 -28.46
C ASP A 130 14.03 -11.45 -27.68
N ARG A 131 13.20 -11.31 -26.64
CA ARG A 131 13.02 -10.07 -25.86
C ARG A 131 13.26 -10.32 -24.39
N GLU A 132 13.79 -9.31 -23.70
CA GLU A 132 13.80 -9.30 -22.23
C GLU A 132 12.45 -8.84 -21.71
N VAL A 133 11.84 -9.59 -20.80
CA VAL A 133 10.54 -9.27 -20.22
C VAL A 133 10.72 -8.98 -18.73
N VAL A 134 10.36 -7.77 -18.34
CA VAL A 134 10.54 -7.28 -16.97
C VAL A 134 9.17 -7.04 -16.34
N PHE A 135 8.96 -7.57 -15.14
CA PHE A 135 7.76 -7.30 -14.35
C PHE A 135 8.08 -6.37 -13.19
N PHE A 136 7.34 -5.27 -13.08
CA PHE A 136 7.45 -4.35 -11.95
C PHE A 136 6.64 -4.88 -10.76
N ALA A 137 7.33 -5.60 -9.87
CA ALA A 137 6.75 -6.29 -8.73
C ALA A 137 6.57 -5.33 -7.53
N VAL A 138 5.50 -4.55 -7.56
CA VAL A 138 5.11 -3.63 -6.47
C VAL A 138 4.04 -4.27 -5.58
N GLY A 139 4.07 -3.95 -4.28
CA GLY A 139 2.95 -4.24 -3.39
C GLY A 139 3.34 -4.59 -1.96
N PHE A 140 2.32 -4.77 -1.12
CA PHE A 140 2.48 -5.30 0.24
C PHE A 140 2.53 -6.83 0.25
N GLU A 141 2.46 -7.41 1.44
CA GLU A 141 2.38 -8.85 1.67
C GLU A 141 1.19 -9.51 0.97
N THR A 142 0.14 -8.75 0.63
CA THR A 142 -1.00 -9.26 -0.16
C THR A 142 -0.60 -9.67 -1.58
N THR A 143 0.33 -8.96 -2.22
CA THR A 143 0.73 -9.25 -3.63
C THR A 143 2.01 -10.07 -3.71
N ALA A 144 2.83 -10.09 -2.65
CA ALA A 144 4.08 -10.84 -2.59
C ALA A 144 3.92 -12.34 -2.95
N PRO A 145 2.87 -13.08 -2.54
CA PRO A 145 2.70 -14.48 -2.92
C PRO A 145 2.57 -14.67 -4.44
N ALA A 146 1.76 -13.86 -5.12
CA ALA A 146 1.58 -13.97 -6.57
C ALA A 146 2.88 -13.62 -7.32
N ASN A 147 3.63 -12.64 -6.80
CA ASN A 147 4.92 -12.25 -7.36
C ASN A 147 5.98 -13.36 -7.15
N ALA A 148 5.99 -13.99 -5.97
CA ALA A 148 6.82 -15.18 -5.70
C ALA A 148 6.48 -16.32 -6.67
N MET A 149 5.18 -16.58 -6.90
CA MET A 149 4.75 -17.64 -7.82
C MET A 149 5.21 -17.41 -9.25
N ALA A 150 5.28 -16.16 -9.73
CA ALA A 150 5.83 -15.88 -11.06
C ALA A 150 7.32 -16.22 -11.16
N VAL A 151 8.12 -15.86 -10.15
CA VAL A 151 9.54 -16.22 -10.09
C VAL A 151 9.73 -17.73 -10.03
N LEU A 152 8.97 -18.42 -9.17
CA LEU A 152 9.00 -19.88 -9.07
C LEU A 152 8.60 -20.56 -10.38
N GLU A 153 7.57 -20.05 -11.06
CA GLU A 153 7.13 -20.60 -12.34
C GLU A 153 8.18 -20.39 -13.44
N ALA A 154 8.78 -19.19 -13.50
CA ALA A 154 9.86 -18.91 -14.45
C ALA A 154 11.06 -19.84 -14.23
N ALA A 155 11.50 -20.02 -12.98
CA ALA A 155 12.57 -20.93 -12.60
C ALA A 155 12.23 -22.39 -12.95
N ARG A 156 11.05 -22.87 -12.55
CA ARG A 156 10.58 -24.25 -12.79
C ARG A 156 10.53 -24.60 -14.28
N THR A 157 10.25 -23.62 -15.13
CA THR A 157 10.05 -23.82 -16.57
C THR A 157 11.18 -23.28 -17.45
N GLY A 158 12.27 -22.79 -16.84
CA GLY A 158 13.46 -22.33 -17.55
C GLY A 158 13.27 -21.05 -18.38
N VAL A 159 12.33 -20.17 -18.00
CA VAL A 159 12.04 -18.91 -18.70
C VAL A 159 13.05 -17.83 -18.27
N ARG A 160 14.24 -17.86 -18.88
CA ARG A 160 15.39 -17.04 -18.45
C ARG A 160 15.30 -15.56 -18.86
N ASN A 161 14.54 -15.24 -19.90
CA ASN A 161 14.30 -13.85 -20.34
C ASN A 161 13.26 -13.11 -19.48
N PHE A 162 12.71 -13.74 -18.44
CA PHE A 162 11.89 -13.07 -17.43
C PHE A 162 12.78 -12.52 -16.31
N SER A 163 12.45 -11.32 -15.80
CA SER A 163 13.00 -10.76 -14.56
C SER A 163 11.98 -9.90 -13.83
N ALA A 164 12.18 -9.72 -12.53
CA ALA A 164 11.34 -8.89 -11.67
C ALA A 164 12.14 -7.70 -11.12
N LEU A 165 11.57 -6.49 -11.25
CA LEU A 165 12.03 -5.32 -10.51
C LEU A 165 11.22 -5.26 -9.20
N VAL A 166 11.82 -5.67 -8.09
CA VAL A 166 11.10 -5.86 -6.82
C VAL A 166 11.02 -4.58 -6.00
N SER A 167 9.79 -4.14 -5.73
CA SER A 167 9.45 -3.04 -4.85
C SER A 167 8.37 -3.41 -3.83
N HIS A 168 8.59 -4.55 -3.18
CA HIS A 168 7.73 -5.00 -2.09
C HIS A 168 8.10 -4.33 -0.76
N VAL A 169 7.06 -4.06 0.01
CA VAL A 169 7.11 -3.35 1.29
C VAL A 169 6.28 -4.09 2.35
N LEU A 170 6.62 -3.94 3.63
CA LEU A 170 6.04 -4.66 4.76
C LEU A 170 5.33 -3.71 5.73
N VAL A 171 4.08 -4.03 6.09
CA VAL A 171 3.21 -3.14 6.89
C VAL A 171 3.64 -3.05 8.37
N PRO A 172 3.96 -4.14 9.10
CA PRO A 172 4.32 -4.02 10.52
C PRO A 172 5.54 -3.11 10.80
N PRO A 173 6.63 -3.16 10.01
CA PRO A 173 7.73 -2.20 10.12
C PRO A 173 7.31 -0.75 9.87
N ALA A 174 6.40 -0.50 8.93
CA ALA A 174 5.89 0.85 8.68
C ALA A 174 5.07 1.38 9.86
N ILE A 175 4.23 0.55 10.48
CA ILE A 175 3.52 0.90 11.73
C ILE A 175 4.52 1.26 12.83
N THR A 176 5.58 0.47 12.98
CA THR A 176 6.64 0.72 13.96
C THR A 176 7.35 2.06 13.69
N ALA A 177 7.66 2.37 12.43
CA ALA A 177 8.29 3.62 12.04
C ALA A 177 7.41 4.85 12.34
N ILE A 178 6.10 4.75 12.12
CA ILE A 178 5.15 5.80 12.52
C ILE A 178 5.15 5.95 14.04
N LEU A 179 5.11 4.86 14.80
CA LEU A 179 5.08 4.90 16.26
C LEU A 179 6.37 5.44 16.89
N ASP A 180 7.52 5.21 16.26
CA ASP A 180 8.82 5.72 16.68
C ASP A 180 9.05 7.20 16.30
N ALA A 181 8.21 7.77 15.42
CA ALA A 181 8.38 9.14 14.97
C ALA A 181 8.11 10.15 16.11
N PRO A 182 8.95 11.21 16.26
CA PRO A 182 8.80 12.17 17.36
C PRO A 182 7.55 13.05 17.24
N ASP A 183 7.04 13.21 16.02
CA ASP A 183 5.80 13.89 15.66
C ASP A 183 4.60 12.92 15.60
N ASN A 184 4.75 11.69 16.10
CA ASN A 184 3.67 10.71 16.11
C ASN A 184 2.51 11.16 17.01
N GLU A 185 1.33 11.02 16.44
CA GLU A 185 0.09 11.47 17.00
C GLU A 185 -0.96 10.35 16.99
N VAL A 186 -0.62 9.17 16.50
CA VAL A 186 -1.50 8.00 16.34
C VAL A 186 -1.59 7.22 17.64
N GLN A 187 -2.81 6.86 18.02
CA GLN A 187 -3.12 6.18 19.27
C GLN A 187 -3.75 4.80 19.07
N GLY A 188 -4.21 4.48 17.86
CA GLY A 188 -4.78 3.16 17.51
C GLY A 188 -4.63 2.90 16.02
N PHE A 189 -4.59 1.63 15.62
CA PHE A 189 -4.51 1.25 14.21
C PHE A 189 -5.67 0.37 13.75
N LEU A 190 -6.11 0.58 12.51
CA LEU A 190 -6.86 -0.40 11.74
C LEU A 190 -5.88 -1.11 10.80
N ALA A 191 -5.66 -2.40 11.05
CA ALA A 191 -4.76 -3.22 10.25
C ALA A 191 -5.43 -3.69 8.95
N ALA A 192 -4.64 -3.72 7.88
CA ALA A 192 -5.09 -4.08 6.53
C ALA A 192 -5.58 -5.53 6.47
N GLY A 193 -6.89 -5.74 6.31
CA GLY A 193 -7.50 -7.08 6.33
C GLY A 193 -6.89 -8.08 5.33
N HIS A 194 -6.58 -7.64 4.10
CA HIS A 194 -5.95 -8.52 3.09
C HIS A 194 -4.48 -8.86 3.41
N VAL A 195 -3.72 -7.94 3.99
CA VAL A 195 -2.36 -8.24 4.48
C VAL A 195 -2.45 -9.29 5.58
N CYS A 196 -3.40 -9.12 6.51
CA CYS A 196 -3.62 -10.06 7.59
C CYS A 196 -4.14 -11.42 7.09
N ALA A 197 -4.89 -11.46 6.00
CA ALA A 197 -5.32 -12.73 5.40
C ALA A 197 -4.11 -13.57 4.92
N VAL A 198 -3.03 -12.91 4.50
CA VAL A 198 -1.76 -13.57 4.15
C VAL A 198 -0.91 -13.84 5.39
N MET A 199 -0.58 -12.80 6.17
CA MET A 199 0.43 -12.87 7.24
C MET A 199 -0.13 -13.24 8.61
N GLY A 200 -1.45 -13.25 8.78
CA GLY A 200 -2.07 -13.27 10.09
C GLY A 200 -1.86 -11.94 10.81
N TRP A 201 -1.82 -11.96 12.14
CA TRP A 201 -1.63 -10.74 12.93
C TRP A 201 -0.62 -10.89 14.08
N THR A 202 0.09 -12.02 14.15
CA THR A 202 1.07 -12.29 15.21
C THR A 202 2.21 -11.27 15.26
N GLN A 203 2.57 -10.68 14.12
CA GLN A 203 3.58 -9.60 14.06
C GLN A 203 3.11 -8.29 14.70
N TYR A 204 1.79 -8.07 14.82
CA TYR A 204 1.23 -6.87 15.46
C TYR A 204 1.16 -6.98 16.98
N GLU A 205 1.12 -8.19 17.54
CA GLU A 205 1.05 -8.41 18.99
C GLU A 205 2.22 -7.79 19.77
N PRO A 206 3.49 -8.00 19.39
CA PRO A 206 4.60 -7.33 20.07
C PRO A 206 4.59 -5.81 19.88
N ILE A 207 4.05 -5.31 18.76
CA ILE A 207 3.91 -3.86 18.51
C ILE A 207 2.87 -3.27 19.47
N ALA A 208 1.67 -3.86 19.54
CA ALA A 208 0.61 -3.41 20.43
C ALA A 208 1.07 -3.42 21.90
N ALA A 209 1.77 -4.47 22.32
CA ALA A 209 2.31 -4.59 23.67
C ALA A 209 3.39 -3.55 23.98
N ARG A 210 4.36 -3.35 23.08
CA ARG A 210 5.48 -2.42 23.26
C ARG A 210 5.03 -0.97 23.31
N TYR A 211 4.19 -0.56 22.36
CA TYR A 211 3.78 0.85 22.21
C TYR A 211 2.50 1.18 22.98
N ARG A 212 1.84 0.18 23.57
CA ARG A 212 0.57 0.34 24.30
C ARG A 212 -0.52 0.95 23.41
N VAL A 213 -0.59 0.49 22.17
CA VAL A 213 -1.50 0.96 21.12
C VAL A 213 -2.34 -0.20 20.59
N PRO A 214 -3.69 -0.15 20.63
CA PRO A 214 -4.53 -1.20 20.07
C PRO A 214 -4.43 -1.26 18.55
N ILE A 215 -4.49 -2.47 18.02
CA ILE A 215 -4.46 -2.74 16.57
C ILE A 215 -5.64 -3.65 16.23
N VAL A 216 -6.59 -3.16 15.44
CA VAL A 216 -7.78 -3.93 15.08
C VAL A 216 -7.70 -4.34 13.62
N VAL A 217 -7.72 -5.65 13.35
CA VAL A 217 -7.80 -6.16 11.97
C VAL A 217 -9.22 -5.97 11.45
N THR A 218 -9.38 -5.23 10.36
CA THR A 218 -10.69 -4.88 9.79
C THR A 218 -10.82 -5.25 8.32
N GLY A 219 -12.06 -5.36 7.87
CA GLY A 219 -12.40 -5.47 6.45
C GLY A 219 -12.33 -4.14 5.72
N PHE A 220 -13.15 -4.00 4.68
CA PHE A 220 -13.16 -2.86 3.76
C PHE A 220 -14.55 -2.24 3.58
N GLU A 221 -15.59 -2.92 4.06
CA GLU A 221 -16.95 -2.42 3.97
C GLU A 221 -17.21 -1.39 5.07
N PRO A 222 -18.17 -0.47 4.88
CA PRO A 222 -18.43 0.60 5.84
C PRO A 222 -18.71 0.10 7.26
N LEU A 223 -19.46 -0.99 7.41
CA LEU A 223 -19.73 -1.57 8.73
C LEU A 223 -18.49 -2.22 9.35
N ASP A 224 -17.60 -2.83 8.55
CA ASP A 224 -16.34 -3.38 9.09
C ASP A 224 -15.48 -2.28 9.70
N LEU A 225 -15.41 -1.15 9.01
CA LEU A 225 -14.60 -0.01 9.43
C LEU A 225 -15.19 0.66 10.66
N LEU A 226 -16.51 0.90 10.70
CA LEU A 226 -17.19 1.47 11.86
C LEU A 226 -17.06 0.57 13.10
N GLU A 227 -17.25 -0.74 12.94
CA GLU A 227 -17.08 -1.70 14.03
C GLU A 227 -15.62 -1.77 14.49
N GLY A 228 -14.67 -1.78 13.56
CA GLY A 228 -13.25 -1.74 13.87
C GLY A 228 -12.82 -0.49 14.64
N ILE A 229 -13.33 0.67 14.24
CA ILE A 229 -13.14 1.95 14.97
C ILE A 229 -13.73 1.85 16.37
N LEU A 230 -14.94 1.30 16.52
CA LEU A 230 -15.58 1.09 17.83
C LEU A 230 -14.74 0.18 18.74
N LEU A 231 -14.23 -0.93 18.21
CA LEU A 231 -13.36 -1.84 18.98
C LEU A 231 -12.06 -1.14 19.42
N ALA A 232 -11.42 -0.37 18.53
CA ALA A 232 -10.22 0.40 18.87
C ALA A 232 -10.51 1.45 19.96
N VAL A 233 -11.58 2.22 19.81
CA VAL A 233 -11.98 3.25 20.78
C VAL A 233 -12.29 2.63 22.14
N ARG A 234 -13.00 1.48 22.19
CA ARG A 234 -13.25 0.77 23.46
C ARG A 234 -11.96 0.42 24.18
N GLN A 235 -10.99 -0.15 23.47
CA GLN A 235 -9.70 -0.46 24.07
C GLN A 235 -9.00 0.78 24.61
N LEU A 236 -9.07 1.91 23.89
CA LEU A 236 -8.48 3.18 24.30
C LEU A 236 -9.14 3.79 25.55
N GLU A 237 -10.46 3.70 25.65
CA GLU A 237 -11.23 4.12 26.84
C GLU A 237 -10.93 3.20 28.04
N ASP A 238 -10.80 1.89 27.80
CA ASP A 238 -10.51 0.88 28.83
C ASP A 238 -9.03 0.80 29.23
N GLY A 239 -8.13 1.51 28.53
CA GLY A 239 -6.68 1.44 28.74
C GLY A 239 -6.02 0.11 28.31
N ARG A 240 -6.73 -0.67 27.46
CA ARG A 240 -6.23 -1.89 26.82
C ARG A 240 -5.43 -1.56 25.55
N ALA A 241 -4.54 -2.48 25.17
CA ALA A 241 -3.69 -2.36 23.99
C ALA A 241 -3.39 -3.74 23.43
N GLU A 242 -4.39 -4.33 22.79
CA GLU A 242 -4.37 -5.69 22.27
C GLU A 242 -4.62 -5.68 20.75
N VAL A 243 -4.30 -6.82 20.13
CA VAL A 243 -4.68 -7.06 18.74
C VAL A 243 -6.03 -7.79 18.73
N GLU A 244 -7.05 -7.17 18.14
CA GLU A 244 -8.38 -7.77 17.99
C GLU A 244 -8.70 -7.99 16.50
N ASN A 245 -9.48 -9.03 16.19
CA ASN A 245 -9.84 -9.38 14.82
C ASN A 245 -11.33 -9.18 14.57
N GLN A 246 -11.69 -8.04 13.98
CA GLN A 246 -13.04 -7.78 13.49
C GLN A 246 -13.31 -8.57 12.19
N TYR A 247 -12.28 -8.79 11.36
CA TYR A 247 -12.41 -9.45 10.06
C TYR A 247 -12.36 -10.98 10.13
N ALA A 248 -13.01 -11.57 11.14
CA ALA A 248 -12.97 -13.00 11.46
C ALA A 248 -13.44 -13.93 10.32
N ARG A 249 -14.24 -13.42 9.38
CA ARG A 249 -14.71 -14.17 8.22
C ARG A 249 -13.61 -14.46 7.18
N ALA A 250 -12.53 -13.68 7.18
CA ALA A 250 -11.47 -13.79 6.17
C ALA A 250 -10.08 -14.01 6.79
N VAL A 251 -9.87 -13.63 8.05
CA VAL A 251 -8.54 -13.61 8.67
C VAL A 251 -8.44 -14.61 9.81
N ARG A 252 -7.38 -15.43 9.78
CA ARG A 252 -6.95 -16.31 10.87
C ARG A 252 -5.68 -15.76 11.51
N ARG A 253 -5.45 -16.08 12.79
CA ARG A 253 -4.27 -15.60 13.52
C ARG A 253 -2.95 -15.96 12.83
N SER A 254 -2.89 -17.16 12.26
CA SER A 254 -1.74 -17.68 11.52
C SER A 254 -1.60 -17.11 10.11
N GLY A 255 -2.63 -16.47 9.56
CA GLY A 255 -2.70 -16.17 8.13
C GLY A 255 -2.75 -17.42 7.24
N ASN A 256 -2.25 -17.27 6.02
CA ASN A 256 -2.11 -18.32 5.02
C ASN A 256 -0.66 -18.82 4.97
N THR A 257 -0.40 -19.95 5.60
CA THR A 257 0.96 -20.52 5.70
C THR A 257 1.55 -20.87 4.34
N ALA A 258 0.78 -21.38 3.39
CA ALA A 258 1.29 -21.70 2.06
C ALA A 258 1.74 -20.44 1.28
N ALA A 259 1.05 -19.32 1.48
CA ALA A 259 1.46 -18.04 0.92
C ALA A 259 2.73 -17.49 1.59
N GLN A 260 2.83 -17.62 2.91
CA GLN A 260 4.03 -17.25 3.68
C GLN A 260 5.25 -18.09 3.26
N ASP A 261 5.08 -19.39 3.05
CA ASP A 261 6.15 -20.29 2.59
C ASP A 261 6.66 -19.87 1.20
N ALA A 262 5.77 -19.50 0.28
CA ALA A 262 6.14 -19.01 -1.04
C ALA A 262 6.93 -17.69 -0.95
N ILE A 263 6.50 -16.76 -0.10
CA ILE A 263 7.23 -15.51 0.16
C ILE A 263 8.62 -15.82 0.73
N GLY A 264 8.69 -16.62 1.79
CA GLY A 264 9.94 -16.93 2.50
C GLY A 264 10.95 -17.73 1.67
N ARG A 265 10.48 -18.47 0.65
CA ARG A 265 11.35 -19.14 -0.31
C ARG A 265 11.97 -18.15 -1.30
N VAL A 266 11.17 -17.27 -1.88
CA VAL A 266 11.61 -16.42 -3.00
C VAL A 266 12.30 -15.15 -2.53
N PHE A 267 11.89 -14.63 -1.39
CA PHE A 267 12.31 -13.33 -0.91
C PHE A 267 13.05 -13.39 0.41
N ARG A 268 13.95 -12.42 0.59
CA ARG A 268 14.59 -12.09 1.86
C ARG A 268 14.17 -10.68 2.29
N ILE A 269 14.08 -10.47 3.60
CA ILE A 269 13.79 -9.16 4.17
C ILE A 269 15.03 -8.27 4.06
N ILE A 270 14.82 -7.02 3.66
CA ILE A 270 15.84 -5.97 3.57
C ILE A 270 15.32 -4.65 4.14
N ASP A 271 16.24 -3.74 4.43
CA ASP A 271 15.90 -2.34 4.63
C ASP A 271 15.40 -1.76 3.33
N ARG A 272 14.39 -0.88 3.40
CA ARG A 272 13.82 -0.27 2.20
C ARG A 272 13.37 1.15 2.49
N THR A 273 13.64 2.03 1.54
CA THR A 273 13.07 3.38 1.52
C THR A 273 11.58 3.29 1.22
N TRP A 274 10.78 4.11 1.87
CA TRP A 274 9.36 4.32 1.58
C TRP A 274 9.22 5.76 1.11
N ARG A 275 8.67 5.96 -0.09
CA ARG A 275 8.51 7.30 -0.67
C ARG A 275 7.70 8.18 0.28
N GLY A 276 8.24 9.35 0.60
CA GLY A 276 7.66 10.30 1.55
C GLY A 276 7.81 9.96 3.04
N VAL A 277 8.21 8.74 3.41
CA VAL A 277 8.43 8.35 4.82
C VAL A 277 9.93 8.26 5.15
N GLY A 278 10.74 7.76 4.21
CA GLY A 278 12.19 7.59 4.38
C GLY A 278 12.62 6.12 4.51
N PRO A 279 13.89 5.85 4.87
CA PRO A 279 14.40 4.50 5.06
C PRO A 279 13.77 3.86 6.31
N ILE A 280 13.20 2.66 6.14
CA ILE A 280 12.64 1.87 7.23
C ILE A 280 13.37 0.52 7.30
N PRO A 281 13.99 0.17 8.44
CA PRO A 281 14.67 -1.10 8.61
C PRO A 281 13.73 -2.30 8.43
N ALA A 282 14.24 -3.37 7.84
CA ALA A 282 13.53 -4.65 7.66
C ALA A 282 12.10 -4.50 7.09
N SER A 283 11.90 -3.54 6.18
CA SER A 283 10.58 -3.13 5.70
C SER A 283 10.32 -3.44 4.23
N GLY A 284 11.27 -4.09 3.55
CA GLY A 284 11.14 -4.47 2.16
C GLY A 284 11.51 -5.90 1.90
N LEU A 285 11.16 -6.38 0.70
CA LEU A 285 11.60 -7.67 0.19
C LEU A 285 12.56 -7.46 -0.99
N ALA A 286 13.54 -8.35 -1.09
CA ALA A 286 14.39 -8.53 -2.27
C ALA A 286 14.45 -10.02 -2.61
N LEU A 287 14.83 -10.36 -3.84
CA LEU A 287 15.02 -11.76 -4.22
C LEU A 287 16.11 -12.40 -3.35
N ALA A 288 15.87 -13.66 -2.96
CA ALA A 288 16.90 -14.49 -2.36
C ALA A 288 17.98 -14.84 -3.38
N GLU A 289 19.17 -15.21 -2.91
CA GLU A 289 20.33 -15.50 -3.77
C GLU A 289 20.05 -16.65 -4.77
N GLU A 290 19.26 -17.64 -4.37
CA GLU A 290 18.77 -18.73 -5.26
C GLU A 290 18.07 -18.19 -6.51
N PHE A 291 17.42 -17.03 -6.42
CA PHE A 291 16.66 -16.41 -7.51
C PHE A 291 17.33 -15.16 -8.08
N ALA A 292 18.61 -14.94 -7.81
CA ALA A 292 19.34 -13.75 -8.25
C ALA A 292 19.35 -13.57 -9.78
N GLU A 293 19.25 -14.66 -10.56
CA GLU A 293 19.16 -14.58 -12.02
C GLU A 293 17.92 -13.80 -12.50
N PHE A 294 16.83 -13.78 -11.71
CA PHE A 294 15.58 -13.08 -12.02
C PHE A 294 15.56 -11.62 -11.56
N ASP A 295 16.64 -11.11 -10.96
CA ASP A 295 16.69 -9.72 -10.48
C ASP A 295 16.92 -8.73 -11.62
N ALA A 296 15.90 -7.92 -11.91
CA ALA A 296 15.98 -6.94 -12.99
C ALA A 296 16.94 -5.79 -12.65
N GLU A 297 17.08 -5.40 -11.39
CA GLU A 297 17.98 -4.32 -10.99
C GLU A 297 19.43 -4.64 -11.35
N SER A 298 19.86 -5.85 -11.02
CA SER A 298 21.19 -6.40 -11.31
C SER A 298 21.35 -6.67 -12.80
N ARG A 299 20.38 -7.33 -13.45
CA ARG A 299 20.43 -7.67 -14.88
C ARG A 299 20.60 -6.44 -15.77
N PHE A 300 19.93 -5.34 -15.42
CA PHE A 300 19.98 -4.12 -16.21
C PHE A 300 21.01 -3.10 -15.68
N ALA A 301 21.72 -3.38 -14.59
CA ALA A 301 22.70 -2.48 -13.98
C ALA A 301 22.12 -1.06 -13.73
N VAL A 302 20.96 -0.99 -13.08
CA VAL A 302 20.28 0.28 -12.74
C VAL A 302 20.39 0.65 -11.26
N GLY A 303 21.29 0.01 -10.50
CA GLY A 303 21.43 0.22 -9.05
C GLY A 303 21.82 1.65 -8.65
N GLU A 304 22.51 2.39 -9.52
CA GLU A 304 23.02 3.74 -9.25
C GLU A 304 22.04 4.87 -9.62
N VAL A 305 20.83 4.55 -10.07
CA VAL A 305 19.82 5.55 -10.43
C VAL A 305 19.41 6.34 -9.18
N THR A 306 19.67 7.64 -9.19
CA THR A 306 19.24 8.59 -8.16
C THR A 306 17.96 9.30 -8.58
N ALA A 307 17.11 9.64 -7.63
CA ALA A 307 15.87 10.35 -7.89
C ALA A 307 15.78 11.69 -7.16
N ARG A 308 14.90 12.56 -7.64
CA ARG A 308 14.57 13.84 -7.01
C ARG A 308 13.07 14.07 -7.03
N GLU A 309 12.49 14.17 -5.85
CA GLU A 309 11.05 14.44 -5.70
C GLU A 309 10.70 15.90 -6.04
N ALA A 310 9.47 16.12 -6.50
CA ALA A 310 8.95 17.45 -6.75
C ALA A 310 8.89 18.24 -5.42
N PRO A 311 9.55 19.40 -5.32
CA PRO A 311 9.65 20.14 -4.06
C PRO A 311 8.29 20.63 -3.53
N GLU A 312 7.29 20.77 -4.39
CA GLU A 312 5.93 21.19 -4.04
C GLU A 312 5.08 20.04 -3.45
N CYS A 313 5.53 18.79 -3.56
CA CYS A 313 4.76 17.63 -3.12
C CYS A 313 5.01 17.32 -1.64
N ILE A 314 3.99 17.55 -0.79
CA ILE A 314 4.03 17.18 0.64
C ILE A 314 3.43 15.79 0.92
N ALA A 315 3.45 14.88 -0.06
CA ALA A 315 2.88 13.54 0.08
C ALA A 315 3.41 12.78 1.30
N GLY A 316 4.67 12.97 1.65
CA GLY A 316 5.28 12.36 2.84
C GLY A 316 4.61 12.77 4.14
N ASP A 317 4.36 14.05 4.35
CA ASP A 317 3.65 14.56 5.53
C ASP A 317 2.23 13.99 5.61
N ILE A 318 1.57 13.86 4.46
CA ILE A 318 0.21 13.29 4.37
C ILE A 318 0.21 11.81 4.75
N LEU A 319 1.14 11.01 4.21
CA LEU A 319 1.23 9.57 4.50
C LEU A 319 1.69 9.30 5.94
N ARG A 320 2.44 10.22 6.56
CA ARG A 320 2.79 10.16 7.99
C ARG A 320 1.65 10.64 8.90
N GLY A 321 0.62 11.28 8.32
CA GLY A 321 -0.53 11.77 9.06
C GLY A 321 -0.34 13.11 9.75
N THR A 322 0.74 13.84 9.46
CA THR A 322 1.03 15.16 10.03
C THR A 322 0.36 16.30 9.27
N LYS A 323 -0.13 16.03 8.05
CA LYS A 323 -0.90 16.95 7.22
C LYS A 323 -2.02 16.23 6.48
N LEU A 324 -3.00 16.98 6.01
CA LEU A 324 -4.05 16.51 5.11
C LEU A 324 -3.75 16.92 3.66
N PRO A 325 -4.36 16.24 2.66
CA PRO A 325 -4.30 16.70 1.27
C PRO A 325 -4.70 18.16 1.09
N THR A 326 -5.64 18.65 1.90
CA THR A 326 -6.12 20.04 1.87
C THR A 326 -5.11 21.06 2.39
N ASP A 327 -4.05 20.60 3.09
CA ASP A 327 -2.94 21.47 3.51
C ASP A 327 -1.87 21.62 2.41
N CYS A 328 -2.00 20.87 1.32
CA CYS A 328 -1.08 20.92 0.18
C CYS A 328 -1.48 22.04 -0.79
N THR A 329 -0.62 23.04 -0.97
CA THR A 329 -0.89 24.18 -1.87
C THR A 329 -1.02 23.79 -3.34
N ALA A 330 -0.48 22.63 -3.74
CA ALA A 330 -0.60 22.10 -5.09
C ALA A 330 -1.88 21.26 -5.31
N TYR A 331 -2.51 20.77 -4.24
CA TYR A 331 -3.67 19.86 -4.32
C TYR A 331 -4.87 20.54 -5.00
N GLY A 332 -5.50 19.84 -5.94
CA GLY A 332 -6.65 20.35 -6.71
C GLY A 332 -6.31 21.44 -7.72
N ARG A 333 -5.06 21.93 -7.73
CA ARG A 333 -4.57 23.01 -8.61
C ARG A 333 -3.52 22.45 -9.58
N ALA A 334 -2.24 22.52 -9.22
CA ALA A 334 -1.15 21.99 -10.03
C ALA A 334 -1.11 20.45 -10.01
N CYS A 335 -1.52 19.84 -8.89
CA CYS A 335 -1.60 18.40 -8.69
C CYS A 335 -3.06 17.93 -8.78
N THR A 336 -3.39 17.23 -9.86
CA THR A 336 -4.72 16.66 -10.11
C THR A 336 -4.60 15.22 -10.62
N PRO A 337 -5.68 14.42 -10.66
CA PRO A 337 -5.61 13.08 -11.26
C PRO A 337 -5.12 13.07 -12.72
N ARG A 338 -5.31 14.17 -13.46
CA ARG A 338 -4.83 14.36 -14.83
C ARG A 338 -3.36 14.78 -14.90
N ASN A 339 -2.90 15.55 -13.91
CA ASN A 339 -1.51 16.01 -13.80
C ASN A 339 -0.99 15.73 -12.37
N PRO A 340 -0.67 14.48 -12.03
CA PRO A 340 -0.27 14.12 -10.68
C PRO A 340 1.19 14.51 -10.43
N LEU A 341 1.44 15.30 -9.38
CA LEU A 341 2.80 15.61 -8.93
C LEU A 341 3.39 14.52 -8.01
N GLY A 342 2.54 13.70 -7.40
CA GLY A 342 2.95 12.65 -6.48
C GLY A 342 2.08 11.41 -6.61
N ALA A 343 2.64 10.26 -6.23
CA ALA A 343 2.00 8.96 -6.32
C ALA A 343 0.62 8.86 -5.61
N PRO A 344 0.39 9.53 -4.45
CA PRO A 344 -0.94 9.53 -3.81
C PRO A 344 -2.08 10.17 -4.62
N MET A 345 -1.77 10.97 -5.65
CA MET A 345 -2.78 11.52 -6.58
C MET A 345 -3.05 10.58 -7.77
N VAL A 346 -2.23 9.55 -7.96
CA VAL A 346 -2.31 8.60 -9.07
C VAL A 346 -3.21 7.42 -8.73
N SER A 347 -2.89 6.75 -7.62
CA SER A 347 -3.56 5.51 -7.20
C SER A 347 -4.98 5.79 -6.73
N SER A 348 -5.93 4.91 -7.08
CA SER A 348 -7.28 4.93 -6.52
C SER A 348 -7.31 4.67 -5.01
N GLU A 349 -6.25 4.06 -4.49
CA GLU A 349 -5.98 3.79 -3.09
C GLU A 349 -5.16 4.91 -2.41
N GLY A 350 -4.76 5.95 -3.15
CA GLY A 350 -4.00 7.07 -2.61
C GLY A 350 -4.89 8.09 -1.91
N THR A 351 -4.44 8.58 -0.75
CA THR A 351 -5.17 9.55 0.08
C THR A 351 -5.55 10.82 -0.68
N CYS A 352 -4.62 11.40 -1.45
CA CYS A 352 -4.91 12.62 -2.21
C CYS A 352 -5.95 12.39 -3.31
N ALA A 353 -5.86 11.28 -4.04
CA ALA A 353 -6.86 10.92 -5.04
C ALA A 353 -8.23 10.63 -4.40
N ALA A 354 -8.27 9.97 -3.23
CA ALA A 354 -9.50 9.71 -2.50
C ALA A 354 -10.20 11.02 -2.10
N PHE A 355 -9.46 11.98 -1.53
CA PHE A 355 -9.99 13.30 -1.18
C PHE A 355 -10.49 14.06 -2.41
N HIS A 356 -9.71 14.04 -3.50
CA HIS A 356 -10.07 14.73 -4.74
C HIS A 356 -11.33 14.16 -5.36
N ASN A 357 -11.45 12.84 -5.41
CA ASN A 357 -12.63 12.15 -5.96
C ASN A 357 -13.88 12.36 -5.10
N ALA A 358 -13.71 12.57 -3.79
CA ALA A 358 -14.79 12.95 -2.88
C ALA A 358 -15.11 14.45 -2.92
N GLY A 359 -14.39 15.25 -3.72
CA GLY A 359 -14.60 16.70 -3.83
C GLY A 359 -14.15 17.50 -2.60
N ARG A 360 -13.30 16.93 -1.75
CA ARG A 360 -12.90 17.56 -0.48
C ARG A 360 -11.84 18.63 -0.71
N GLY A 361 -12.09 19.83 -0.17
CA GLY A 361 -11.14 20.96 -0.21
C GLY A 361 -10.82 21.47 -1.60
N LEU A 362 -11.70 21.23 -2.58
CA LEU A 362 -11.61 21.85 -3.90
C LEU A 362 -12.43 23.15 -3.87
N GLU A 363 -11.79 24.28 -4.22
CA GLU A 363 -12.52 25.51 -4.52
C GLU A 363 -13.31 25.29 -5.82
N MET A 364 -14.62 25.58 -5.81
CA MET A 364 -15.48 25.47 -7.00
C MET A 364 -15.15 26.53 -8.05
#